data_AF-A0A7S4F8L0-F1
#
_entry.id   AF-A0A7S4F8L0-F1
#
_cell.length_a   1.000
_cell.length_b   1.000
_cell.length_c   1.000
_cell.angle_alpha   90.00
_cell.angle_beta   90.00
_cell.angle_gamma   90.00
#
_symmetry.space_group_name_H-M   'P 1'
#
loop_
_entity.id
_entity.type
_entity.pdbx_description
1 polymer ?
#
loop_
_entity_poly.entity_id
_entity_poly.type
_entity_poly.pdbx_seq_one_letter_code
_entity_poly.pdbx_strand_id
1 'polypeptide(L)'
;AEPNACVLRVAVVDEEAGQEVAYDTVVLGAVREGYRVIHLRSMLGTRIESCYLLVHIAFSTQVNAWVGEQELVQKLYDLKEANNKLQAENLQLKRRLAESGPSAADTS
;
A
#
# COMPACT_ATOMS: atom_id res chain seq x y z
N ALA A 1 -6.09 6.79 4.90
CA ALA A 1 -6.48 7.29 6.23
C ALA A 1 -6.14 8.77 6.29
N GLU A 2 -7.02 9.62 6.81
CA GLU A 2 -6.76 11.06 6.94
C GLU A 2 -5.80 11.31 8.11
N PRO A 3 -4.55 11.77 7.90
CA PRO A 3 -3.52 11.75 8.94
C PRO A 3 -3.86 12.56 10.19
N ASN A 4 -4.66 13.63 10.05
CA ASN A 4 -5.06 14.48 11.17
C ASN A 4 -6.24 13.91 11.98
N ALA A 5 -6.95 12.93 11.43
CA ALA A 5 -8.05 12.24 12.10
C ALA A 5 -7.62 10.88 12.69
N CYS A 6 -6.35 10.50 12.55
CA CYS A 6 -5.82 9.22 13.03
C CYS A 6 -4.78 9.43 14.12
N VAL A 7 -4.79 8.54 15.11
CA VAL A 7 -3.85 8.54 16.23
C VAL A 7 -3.04 7.26 16.26
N LEU A 8 -1.76 7.39 16.55
CA LEU A 8 -0.88 6.31 16.94
C LEU A 8 -0.87 6.25 18.46
N ARG A 9 -1.33 5.13 19.03
CA ARG A 9 -1.24 4.85 20.45
C ARG A 9 -0.16 3.78 20.67
N VAL A 10 0.73 4.04 21.60
CA VAL A 10 1.78 3.10 22.02
C VAL A 10 1.60 2.83 23.48
N ALA A 11 1.57 1.56 23.86
CA ALA A 11 1.42 1.12 25.25
C ALA A 11 2.50 0.09 25.59
N VAL A 12 2.92 0.08 26.85
CA VAL A 12 3.75 -0.95 27.45
C VAL A 12 2.82 -1.86 28.23
N VAL A 13 2.89 -3.16 27.95
CA VAL A 13 2.07 -4.18 28.60
C VAL A 13 2.98 -5.02 29.50
N ASP A 14 2.54 -5.20 30.74
CA ASP A 14 3.10 -6.23 31.62
C ASP A 14 2.60 -7.59 31.16
N GLU A 15 3.50 -8.45 30.68
CA GLU A 15 3.15 -9.77 30.12
C GLU A 15 2.54 -10.71 31.16
N GLU A 16 2.95 -10.62 32.43
CA GLU A 16 2.46 -11.52 33.49
C GLU A 16 1.05 -11.10 33.94
N ALA A 17 0.84 -9.80 34.12
CA ALA A 17 -0.46 -9.26 34.55
C ALA A 17 -1.45 -9.08 33.38
N GLY A 18 -0.96 -9.05 32.14
CA GLY A 18 -1.75 -8.75 30.94
C GLY A 18 -2.32 -7.32 30.91
N GLN A 19 -1.70 -6.40 31.65
CA GLN A 19 -2.21 -5.03 31.84
C GLN A 19 -1.27 -3.98 31.26
N GLU A 20 -1.85 -2.90 30.73
CA GLU A 20 -1.10 -1.73 30.32
C GLU A 20 -0.57 -0.97 31.54
N VAL A 21 0.73 -0.71 31.56
CA VAL A 21 1.41 -0.02 32.67
C VAL A 21 1.81 1.41 32.33
N ALA A 22 1.96 1.71 31.04
CA ALA A 22 2.26 3.05 30.55
C ALA A 22 1.82 3.21 29.09
N TYR A 23 1.51 4.43 28.67
CA TYR A 23 1.12 4.72 27.29
C TYR A 23 1.49 6.13 26.84
N ASP A 24 1.46 6.37 25.54
CA ASP A 24 1.30 7.72 24.97
C ASP A 24 0.48 7.65 23.68
N THR A 25 -0.12 8.78 23.30
CA THR A 25 -0.95 8.89 22.10
C THR A 25 -0.52 10.11 21.30
N VAL A 26 -0.25 9.92 20.02
CA VAL A 26 0.21 10.96 19.10
C VAL A 26 -0.70 11.00 17.87
N VAL A 27 -1.11 12.19 17.44
CA VAL A 27 -1.82 12.36 16.16
C VAL A 27 -0.86 12.06 15.02
N LEU A 28 -1.23 11.17 14.10
CA LEU A 28 -0.36 10.73 13.01
C LEU A 28 0.14 11.90 12.14
N GLY A 29 -0.72 12.89 11.88
CA GLY A 29 -0.35 14.11 11.16
C GLY A 29 0.70 15.00 11.87
N ALA A 30 0.91 14.82 13.17
CA ALA A 30 1.94 15.54 13.95
C ALA A 30 3.27 14.78 14.04
N VAL A 31 3.31 13.53 13.58
CA VAL A 31 4.49 12.68 13.64
C VAL A 31 5.52 13.12 12.60
N ARG A 32 6.81 12.98 12.92
CA ARG A 32 7.93 13.28 12.00
C ARG A 32 8.83 12.06 11.87
N GLU A 33 9.36 11.82 10.66
CA GLU A 33 10.25 10.69 10.37
C GLU A 33 11.61 10.75 11.08
N GLY A 34 12.23 9.59 11.24
CA GLY A 34 13.52 9.36 11.88
C GLY A 34 13.41 8.93 13.33
N TYR A 35 14.53 9.00 14.05
CA TYR A 35 14.59 8.64 15.47
C TYR A 35 13.86 9.67 16.34
N ARG A 36 12.94 9.22 17.18
CA ARG A 36 12.14 10.06 18.08
C ARG A 36 12.02 9.41 19.45
N VAL A 37 11.83 10.26 20.45
CA VAL A 37 11.57 9.84 21.83
C VAL A 37 10.10 10.11 22.14
N ILE A 38 9.41 9.09 22.63
CA ILE A 38 8.05 9.18 23.14
C ILE A 38 8.12 9.14 24.67
N HIS A 39 7.61 10.17 25.33
CA HIS A 39 7.57 10.26 26.79
C HIS A 39 6.28 9.63 27.30
N LEU A 40 6.39 8.46 27.91
CA LEU A 40 5.25 7.69 28.36
C LEU A 40 4.58 8.31 29.59
N ARG A 41 3.30 8.02 29.72
CA ARG A 41 2.40 8.47 30.78
C ARG A 41 1.90 7.27 31.55
N SER A 42 1.57 7.49 32.83
CA SER A 42 0.82 6.54 33.63
C SER A 42 -0.59 6.37 33.06
N MET A 43 -1.31 5.34 33.52
CA MET A 43 -2.71 5.13 33.16
C MET A 43 -3.64 6.30 33.57
N LEU A 44 -3.19 7.17 34.47
CA LEU A 44 -3.88 8.40 34.86
C LEU A 44 -3.53 9.62 33.98
N GLY A 45 -2.67 9.44 32.97
CA GLY A 45 -2.25 10.48 32.02
C GLY A 45 -1.09 11.37 32.48
N THR A 46 -0.55 11.14 33.68
CA THR A 46 0.62 11.86 34.20
C THR A 46 1.90 11.37 33.54
N ARG A 47 2.79 12.28 33.14
CA ARG A 47 4.10 11.90 32.58
C ARG A 47 4.94 11.18 33.64
N ILE A 48 5.62 10.11 33.22
CA ILE A 48 6.53 9.36 34.09
C ILE A 48 7.96 9.81 33.79
N GLU A 49 8.63 10.48 34.72
CA GLU A 49 9.88 11.23 34.47
C GLU A 49 10.99 10.44 33.77
N SER A 50 11.10 9.14 34.03
CA SER A 50 12.16 8.27 33.48
C SER A 50 11.63 7.20 32.52
N CYS A 51 10.43 7.37 31.98
CA CYS A 51 9.82 6.38 31.08
C CYS A 51 9.75 6.92 29.64
N TYR A 52 10.69 6.46 28.82
CA TYR A 52 10.85 6.91 27.44
C TYR A 52 10.96 5.73 26.50
N LEU A 53 10.36 5.86 25.32
CA LEU A 53 10.51 4.91 24.23
C LEU A 53 11.30 5.59 23.09
N LEU A 54 12.45 5.02 22.74
CA LEU A 54 13.18 5.41 21.54
C LEU A 54 12.64 4.61 20.35
N VAL A 55 12.15 5.30 19.33
CA VAL A 55 11.56 4.69 18.13
C VAL A 55 12.18 5.27 16.88
N HIS A 56 12.20 4.47 15.81
CA HIS A 56 12.46 4.96 14.46
C HIS A 56 11.13 5.00 13.69
N ILE A 57 10.77 6.16 13.18
CA ILE A 57 9.53 6.37 12.44
C ILE A 57 9.86 6.52 10.96
N ALA A 58 9.21 5.74 10.10
CA ALA A 58 9.33 5.84 8.65
C ALA A 58 7.93 5.89 8.03
N PHE A 59 7.73 6.78 7.07
CA PHE A 59 6.51 6.79 6.27
C PHE A 59 6.76 6.02 4.98
N SER A 60 5.79 5.19 4.62
CA SER A 60 5.77 4.52 3.32
C SER A 60 4.41 4.76 2.69
N THR A 61 4.41 4.86 1.36
CA THR A 61 3.18 4.86 0.59
C THR A 61 2.79 3.40 0.34
N GLN A 62 1.77 2.91 1.05
CA GLN A 62 1.11 1.67 0.62
C GLN A 62 0.37 1.96 -0.69
N VAL A 63 0.85 1.35 -1.78
CA VAL A 63 0.29 1.62 -3.11
C VAL A 63 -1.07 0.94 -3.31
N ASN A 64 -1.45 -0.09 -2.54
CA ASN A 64 -2.75 -0.77 -2.71
C ASN A 64 -3.29 -1.34 -1.39
N ALA A 65 -4.06 -0.55 -0.62
CA ALA A 65 -4.68 -1.02 0.63
C ALA A 65 -6.10 -1.63 0.46
N TRP A 66 -6.66 -1.64 -0.75
CA TRP A 66 -8.05 -2.03 -1.00
C TRP A 66 -8.25 -3.26 -1.88
N VAL A 67 -7.16 -3.82 -2.43
CA VAL A 67 -7.21 -5.00 -3.28
C VAL A 67 -6.40 -6.09 -2.58
N GLY A 68 -7.07 -7.16 -2.16
CA GLY A 68 -6.38 -8.31 -1.58
C GLY A 68 -5.37 -8.87 -2.58
N GLU A 69 -4.23 -9.38 -2.11
CA GLU A 69 -3.16 -9.93 -2.95
C GLU A 69 -3.71 -10.91 -4.01
N GLN A 70 -4.69 -11.73 -3.64
CA GLN A 70 -5.37 -12.66 -4.52
C GLN A 70 -6.18 -11.97 -5.64
N GLU A 71 -6.85 -10.86 -5.35
CA GLU A 71 -7.63 -10.11 -6.34
C GLU A 71 -6.70 -9.40 -7.34
N LEU A 72 -5.53 -8.95 -6.89
CA LEU A 72 -4.50 -8.34 -7.74
C LEU A 72 -3.89 -9.38 -8.69
N VAL A 73 -3.58 -10.57 -8.15
CA VAL A 73 -3.11 -11.71 -8.93
C VAL A 73 -4.16 -12.15 -9.97
N GLN A 74 -5.44 -12.23 -9.58
CA GLN A 74 -6.53 -12.59 -10.50
C GLN A 74 -6.66 -11.57 -11.64
N LYS A 75 -6.68 -10.26 -11.33
CA LYS A 75 -6.72 -9.21 -12.35
C LYS A 75 -5.53 -9.26 -13.30
N LEU A 76 -4.33 -9.61 -12.80
CA LEU A 76 -3.15 -9.79 -13.65
C LEU A 76 -3.30 -10.99 -14.60
N TYR A 77 -3.88 -12.10 -14.14
CA TYR A 77 -4.19 -13.24 -15.01
C TYR A 77 -5.21 -12.88 -16.09
N ASP A 78 -6.31 -12.22 -15.71
CA ASP A 78 -7.38 -11.82 -16.63
C ASP A 78 -6.84 -10.83 -17.70
N LEU A 79 -6.04 -9.85 -17.28
CA LEU A 79 -5.37 -8.90 -18.19
C LEU A 79 -4.42 -9.60 -19.15
N LYS A 80 -3.66 -10.60 -18.66
CA LYS A 80 -2.72 -11.36 -19.48
C LYS A 80 -3.46 -12.20 -20.53
N GLU A 81 -4.57 -12.83 -20.17
CA GLU A 81 -5.39 -13.60 -21.10
C GLU A 81 -6.01 -12.72 -22.18
N ALA A 82 -6.58 -11.57 -21.80
CA ALA A 82 -7.14 -10.60 -22.74
C ALA A 82 -6.07 -10.06 -23.71
N ASN A 83 -4.87 -9.77 -23.21
CA ASN A 83 -3.76 -9.29 -24.03
C ASN A 83 -3.33 -10.35 -25.06
N ASN A 84 -3.23 -11.62 -24.65
CA ASN A 84 -2.90 -12.72 -25.55
C ASN A 84 -3.96 -12.89 -26.67
N LYS A 85 -5.25 -12.76 -26.35
CA LYS A 85 -6.34 -12.80 -27.34
C LYS A 85 -6.23 -11.66 -28.34
N LEU A 86 -6.07 -10.43 -27.85
CA LEU A 86 -5.91 -9.24 -28.69
C LEU A 86 -4.66 -9.30 -29.57
N GLN A 87 -3.57 -9.89 -29.08
CA GLN A 87 -2.35 -10.10 -29.87
C GLN A 87 -2.57 -11.13 -30.98
N ALA A 88 -3.27 -12.22 -30.71
CA ALA A 88 -3.61 -13.22 -31.71
C ALA A 88 -4.53 -12.64 -32.80
N GLU A 89 -5.54 -11.87 -32.43
CA GLU A 89 -6.42 -11.17 -33.36
C GLU A 89 -5.66 -10.16 -34.23
N ASN A 90 -4.77 -9.35 -33.61
CA ASN A 90 -3.90 -8.44 -34.34
C ASN A 90 -3.03 -9.16 -35.37
N LEU A 91 -2.48 -10.32 -35.01
CA LEU A 91 -1.66 -11.12 -35.92
C LEU A 91 -2.49 -11.64 -37.10
N GLN A 92 -3.71 -12.10 -36.86
CA GLN A 92 -4.61 -12.55 -37.92
C GLN A 92 -5.06 -11.41 -38.84
N LEU A 93 -5.36 -10.24 -38.29
CA LEU A 93 -5.73 -9.06 -39.06
C LEU A 93 -4.55 -8.58 -39.91
N LYS A 94 -3.33 -8.52 -39.34
CA LYS A 94 -2.12 -8.20 -40.10
C LYS A 94 -1.87 -9.17 -41.24
N ARG A 95 -2.11 -10.47 -41.06
CA ARG A 95 -2.04 -11.47 -42.14
C ARG A 95 -3.10 -11.22 -43.22
N ARG A 96 -4.36 -11.01 -42.84
CA ARG A 96 -5.45 -10.68 -43.79
C ARG A 96 -5.20 -9.38 -44.55
N LEU A 97 -4.58 -8.38 -43.93
CA LEU A 97 -4.18 -7.12 -44.58
C LEU A 97 -3.01 -7.33 -45.54
N ALA A 98 -2.04 -8.16 -45.18
CA ALA A 98 -0.95 -8.54 -46.08
C ALA A 98 -1.44 -9.36 -47.28
N GLU A 99 -2.51 -10.15 -47.10
CA GLU A 99 -3.17 -10.90 -48.17
C GLU A 99 -4.11 -10.03 -49.03
N SER A 100 -4.51 -8.84 -48.56
CA SER A 100 -5.49 -7.96 -49.24
C SER A 100 -4.92 -6.64 -49.78
N GLY A 101 -3.60 -6.44 -49.84
CA GLY A 101 -3.00 -5.23 -50.41
C GLY A 101 -1.89 -5.48 -51.45
N PRO A 102 -1.86 -4.77 -52.61
CA PRO A 102 -2.94 -4.17 -53.41
C PRO A 102 -3.24 -4.99 -54.68
N SER A 103 -4.48 -4.89 -55.18
CA SER A 103 -4.82 -5.25 -56.56
C SER A 103 -4.07 -4.30 -57.52
N ALA A 104 -2.91 -4.75 -58.00
CA ALA A 104 -2.24 -4.16 -59.15
C ALA A 104 -3.00 -4.55 -60.42
N ALA A 105 -4.15 -3.90 -60.65
CA ALA A 105 -4.89 -4.02 -61.90
C ALA A 105 -5.71 -2.74 -62.13
N ASP A 106 -5.01 -1.64 -62.39
CA ASP A 106 -5.54 -0.47 -63.10
C ASP A 106 -4.36 0.27 -63.75
N THR A 107 -3.74 -0.40 -64.73
CA THR A 107 -2.97 0.26 -65.79
C THR A 107 -3.13 -0.55 -67.07
N SER A 108 -4.07 -0.16 -67.93
CA SER A 108 -4.00 -0.22 -69.39
C SER A 108 -5.15 0.59 -69.99
#